data_AF-A0A2H0I8S4-F1
#
_entry.id   AF-A0A2H0I8S4-F1
#
_cell.length_a   1.000
_cell.length_b   1.000
_cell.length_c   1.000
_cell.angle_alpha   90.00
_cell.angle_beta   90.00
_cell.angle_gamma   90.00
#
_symmetry.space_group_name_H-M   'P 1'
#
loop_
_entity.id
_entity.type
_entity.pdbx_description
1 polymer ?
#
loop_
_entity_poly.entity_id
_entity_poly.type
_entity_poly.pdbx_seq_one_letter_code
_entity_poly.pdbx_strand_id
1 'polypeptide(L)'
;MTKWLLIFSICLIGFYSNGVEAAPATPEVRIQYAKIFDMVCTNKMHYNIKPVWRNELLQRLPSIQQAWNQEGVKLLNTTQNLVHMPFRMPSYLVSLTLCNFPSMSQPLLVNMRYSLKSFIKKPLSLPVTLSIIYHELLHVYLDGRTPPYAGPLKKYAHLSWVVRQHLFLFAIQKAVYLKLGQKKELKAIIAMDQSLPDKAYTKAWNIVNTDGYKPFILALEAQNHKLSISKDDAYRK
;
A
#
# COMPACT_ATOMS: atom_id res chain seq x y z
N MET A 1 -73.64 -35.52 11.09
CA MET A 1 -73.16 -34.26 10.48
C MET A 1 -71.74 -34.01 10.97
N THR A 2 -70.74 -34.45 10.21
CA THR A 2 -69.33 -34.46 10.64
C THR A 2 -68.59 -33.39 9.85
N LYS A 3 -68.21 -32.29 10.50
CA LYS A 3 -67.44 -31.19 9.89
C LYS A 3 -65.95 -31.52 9.96
N TRP A 4 -65.32 -31.65 8.80
CA TRP A 4 -63.86 -31.73 8.66
C TRP A 4 -63.26 -30.32 8.63
N LEU A 5 -62.32 -30.04 9.53
CA LEU A 5 -61.52 -28.81 9.55
C LEU A 5 -60.23 -29.07 8.75
N LEU A 6 -60.10 -28.42 7.59
CA LEU A 6 -58.88 -28.37 6.80
C LEU A 6 -57.96 -27.28 7.39
N ILE A 7 -56.86 -27.71 8.01
CA ILE A 7 -55.78 -26.81 8.47
C ILE A 7 -54.79 -26.65 7.32
N PHE A 8 -54.83 -25.50 6.64
CA PHE A 8 -53.80 -25.10 5.68
C PHE A 8 -52.56 -24.61 6.44
N SER A 9 -51.53 -25.45 6.53
CA SER A 9 -50.19 -25.02 6.96
C SER A 9 -49.53 -24.22 5.84
N ILE A 10 -49.49 -22.90 5.99
CA ILE A 10 -48.70 -22.00 5.13
C ILE A 10 -47.23 -22.15 5.55
N CYS A 11 -46.47 -22.89 4.75
CA CYS A 11 -45.01 -22.98 4.89
C CYS A 11 -44.40 -21.67 4.37
N LEU A 12 -44.14 -20.71 5.27
CA LEU A 12 -43.37 -19.49 4.99
C LEU A 12 -41.92 -19.91 4.69
N ILE A 13 -41.63 -20.13 3.41
CA ILE A 13 -40.25 -20.25 2.91
C ILE A 13 -39.64 -18.85 3.01
N GLY A 14 -39.02 -18.57 4.16
CA GLY A 14 -38.21 -17.37 4.35
C GLY A 14 -37.04 -17.40 3.37
N PHE A 15 -37.11 -16.61 2.31
CA PHE A 15 -35.95 -16.31 1.48
C PHE A 15 -34.96 -15.51 2.35
N TYR A 16 -34.02 -16.21 2.97
CA TYR A 16 -32.81 -15.58 3.47
C TYR A 16 -32.05 -15.04 2.27
N SER A 17 -32.27 -13.76 1.96
CA SER A 17 -31.40 -13.01 1.08
C SER A 17 -30.03 -13.00 1.72
N ASN A 18 -29.15 -13.87 1.22
CA ASN A 18 -27.72 -13.79 1.50
C ASN A 18 -27.29 -12.37 1.11
N GLY A 19 -27.16 -11.49 2.11
CA GLY A 19 -26.72 -10.12 1.91
C GLY A 19 -25.37 -10.17 1.23
N VAL A 20 -25.29 -9.74 -0.02
CA VAL A 20 -24.02 -9.57 -0.70
C VAL A 20 -23.31 -8.44 0.03
N GLU A 21 -22.35 -8.80 0.88
CA GLU A 21 -21.53 -7.82 1.59
C GLU A 21 -20.82 -6.97 0.54
N ALA A 22 -21.13 -5.67 0.52
CA ALA A 22 -20.56 -4.76 -0.45
C ALA A 22 -19.03 -4.76 -0.30
N ALA A 23 -18.31 -4.88 -1.41
CA ALA A 23 -16.85 -4.88 -1.39
C ALA A 23 -16.34 -3.61 -0.67
N PRO A 24 -15.31 -3.72 0.18
CA PRO A 24 -14.82 -2.58 0.94
C PRO A 24 -14.36 -1.48 0.00
N ALA A 25 -14.83 -0.25 0.24
CA ALA A 25 -14.48 0.89 -0.57
C ALA A 25 -12.95 1.09 -0.65
N THR A 26 -12.44 1.38 -1.84
CA THR A 26 -11.04 1.78 -2.03
C THR A 26 -10.83 3.17 -1.43
N PRO A 27 -9.79 3.39 -0.61
CA PRO A 27 -9.63 4.67 0.06
C PRO A 27 -9.26 5.78 -0.93
N GLU A 28 -9.76 6.99 -0.66
CA GLU A 28 -9.35 8.19 -1.37
C GLU A 28 -7.89 8.55 -1.03
N VAL A 29 -7.12 9.03 -2.00
CA VAL A 29 -5.77 9.53 -1.74
C VAL A 29 -5.60 10.92 -2.33
N ARG A 30 -5.32 11.88 -1.46
CA ARG A 30 -5.01 13.25 -1.84
C ARG A 30 -3.51 13.45 -1.78
N ILE A 31 -2.96 14.09 -2.81
CA ILE A 31 -1.54 14.38 -2.95
C ILE A 31 -1.37 15.89 -2.86
N GLN A 32 -0.49 16.34 -1.97
CA GLN A 32 -0.23 17.76 -1.76
C GLN A 32 1.27 18.04 -1.61
N TYR A 33 1.67 19.29 -1.81
CA TYR A 33 3.02 19.73 -1.48
C TYR A 33 3.17 20.03 0.02
N ALA A 34 4.19 19.48 0.65
CA ALA A 34 4.48 19.59 2.07
C ALA A 34 5.19 20.91 2.43
N LYS A 35 4.57 22.06 2.12
CA LYS A 35 5.19 23.40 2.27
C LYS A 35 5.80 23.64 3.66
N ILE A 36 5.11 23.23 4.72
CA ILE A 36 5.59 23.42 6.11
C ILE A 36 6.83 22.57 6.38
N PHE A 37 6.84 21.31 5.96
CA PHE A 37 8.01 20.43 6.11
C PHE A 37 9.23 20.97 5.36
N ASP A 38 9.05 21.43 4.12
CA ASP A 38 10.15 21.98 3.33
C ASP A 38 10.67 23.31 3.90
N MET A 39 9.79 24.13 4.49
CA MET A 39 10.19 25.34 5.24
C MET A 39 11.02 24.99 6.47
N VAL A 40 10.59 24.01 7.27
CA VAL A 40 11.35 23.53 8.44
C VAL A 40 12.70 22.95 7.99
N CYS A 41 12.73 22.15 6.92
CA CYS A 41 13.95 21.61 6.35
C CYS A 41 14.93 22.71 5.93
N THR A 42 14.44 23.77 5.30
CA THR A 42 15.29 24.91 4.90
C THR A 42 15.82 25.67 6.11
N ASN A 43 14.95 25.97 7.08
CA ASN A 43 15.28 26.87 8.19
C ASN A 43 16.01 26.19 9.36
N LYS A 44 15.78 24.90 9.59
CA LYS A 44 16.32 24.15 10.74
C LYS A 44 17.42 23.17 10.34
N MET A 45 17.33 22.57 9.16
CA MET A 45 18.33 21.60 8.66
C MET A 45 19.33 22.24 7.69
N HIS A 46 19.22 23.56 7.45
CA HIS A 46 20.06 24.32 6.52
C HIS A 46 20.12 23.73 5.10
N TYR A 47 19.09 22.98 4.69
CA TYR A 47 19.05 22.39 3.36
C TYR A 47 18.49 23.39 2.34
N ASN A 48 19.27 23.70 1.30
CA ASN A 48 18.89 24.67 0.30
C ASN A 48 17.93 24.08 -0.76
N ILE A 49 16.62 24.27 -0.56
CA ILE A 49 15.58 23.91 -1.54
C ILE A 49 15.48 25.03 -2.59
N LYS A 50 16.00 24.79 -3.79
CA LYS A 50 15.99 25.80 -4.86
C LYS A 50 14.56 26.15 -5.30
N PRO A 51 14.24 27.43 -5.57
CA PRO A 51 12.91 27.83 -6.04
C PRO A 51 12.47 27.11 -7.31
N VAL A 52 13.39 26.81 -8.23
CA VAL A 52 13.11 26.06 -9.46
C VAL A 52 12.58 24.65 -9.21
N TRP A 53 13.05 23.97 -8.16
CA TRP A 53 12.56 22.63 -7.78
C TRP A 53 11.11 22.70 -7.29
N ARG A 54 10.82 23.70 -6.45
CA ARG A 54 9.48 23.95 -5.92
C ARG A 54 8.50 24.27 -7.05
N ASN A 55 8.88 25.16 -7.95
CA ASN A 55 8.03 25.55 -9.07
C ASN A 55 7.72 24.36 -9.98
N GLU A 56 8.72 23.54 -10.32
CA GLU A 56 8.48 22.32 -11.11
C GLU A 56 7.55 21.33 -10.38
N LEU A 57 7.76 21.10 -9.08
CA LEU A 57 6.88 20.21 -8.30
C LEU A 57 5.43 20.70 -8.30
N LEU A 58 5.20 21.99 -8.06
CA LEU A 58 3.87 22.58 -8.05
C LEU A 58 3.18 22.47 -9.42
N GLN A 59 3.92 22.71 -10.51
CA GLN A 59 3.40 22.55 -11.87
C GLN A 59 3.02 21.10 -12.19
N ARG A 60 3.74 20.12 -11.63
CA ARG A 60 3.49 18.69 -11.85
C ARG A 60 2.43 18.09 -10.95
N LEU A 61 2.12 18.73 -9.82
CA LEU A 61 1.19 18.21 -8.82
C LEU A 61 -0.16 17.77 -9.41
N PRO A 62 -0.83 18.55 -10.30
CA PRO A 62 -2.09 18.11 -10.93
C PRO A 62 -1.93 16.83 -11.75
N SER A 63 -0.85 16.72 -12.53
CA SER A 63 -0.58 15.52 -13.35
C SER A 63 -0.28 14.28 -12.50
N ILE A 64 0.39 14.46 -11.36
CA ILE A 64 0.67 13.37 -10.41
C ILE A 64 -0.63 12.90 -9.77
N GLN A 65 -1.48 13.82 -9.30
CA GLN A 65 -2.79 13.50 -8.75
C GLN A 65 -3.69 12.80 -9.79
N GLN A 66 -3.73 13.30 -11.02
CA GLN A 66 -4.52 12.69 -12.09
C GLN A 66 -4.05 11.27 -12.40
N ALA A 67 -2.74 11.06 -12.53
CA ALA A 67 -2.18 9.73 -12.78
C ALA A 67 -2.41 8.78 -11.59
N TRP A 68 -2.36 9.30 -10.35
CA TRP A 68 -2.72 8.52 -9.17
C TRP A 68 -4.21 8.13 -9.16
N ASN A 69 -5.11 9.03 -9.52
CA ASN A 69 -6.54 8.72 -9.61
C ASN A 69 -6.83 7.61 -10.63
N GLN A 70 -6.03 7.52 -11.69
CA GLN A 70 -6.17 6.50 -12.73
C GLN A 70 -5.51 5.16 -12.36
N GLU A 71 -4.29 5.19 -11.83
CA GLU A 71 -3.49 3.98 -11.61
C GLU A 71 -3.42 3.57 -10.13
N GLY A 72 -3.30 4.53 -9.22
CA GLY A 72 -3.24 4.29 -7.78
C GLY A 72 -4.47 3.56 -7.25
N VAL A 73 -5.68 3.95 -7.69
CA VAL A 73 -6.93 3.27 -7.30
C VAL A 73 -6.90 1.78 -7.67
N LYS A 74 -6.37 1.44 -8.85
CA LYS A 74 -6.22 0.04 -9.29
C LYS A 74 -5.25 -0.72 -8.38
N LEU A 75 -4.13 -0.10 -7.99
CA LEU A 75 -3.14 -0.69 -7.09
C LEU A 75 -3.76 -1.00 -5.71
N LEU A 76 -4.48 -0.04 -5.12
CA LEU A 76 -5.09 -0.20 -3.80
C LEU A 76 -6.22 -1.24 -3.81
N ASN A 77 -7.11 -1.19 -4.80
CA ASN A 77 -8.18 -2.18 -4.96
C ASN A 77 -7.59 -3.60 -5.15
N THR A 78 -6.58 -3.73 -6.02
CA THR A 78 -5.91 -5.03 -6.23
C THR A 78 -5.24 -5.52 -4.95
N THR A 79 -4.71 -4.63 -4.11
CA THR A 79 -4.16 -4.98 -2.80
C THR A 79 -5.22 -5.57 -1.88
N GLN A 80 -6.37 -4.90 -1.72
CA GLN A 80 -7.47 -5.37 -0.88
C GLN A 80 -7.98 -6.74 -1.35
N ASN A 81 -8.16 -6.91 -2.66
CA ASN A 81 -8.63 -8.17 -3.25
C ASN A 81 -7.60 -9.29 -3.16
N LEU A 82 -6.31 -8.97 -3.09
CA LEU A 82 -5.23 -9.95 -2.99
C LEU A 82 -5.06 -10.46 -1.56
N VAL A 83 -5.24 -9.60 -0.55
CA VAL A 83 -4.96 -9.93 0.86
C VAL A 83 -6.26 -10.17 1.66
N HIS A 84 -7.41 -9.93 1.03
CA HIS A 84 -8.74 -10.00 1.64
C HIS A 84 -8.90 -9.12 2.88
N MET A 85 -8.23 -7.96 2.87
CA MET A 85 -8.15 -7.08 4.02
C MET A 85 -8.31 -5.61 3.59
N PRO A 86 -9.25 -4.85 4.18
CA PRO A 86 -9.47 -3.47 3.81
C PRO A 86 -8.37 -2.53 4.35
N PHE A 87 -8.25 -1.35 3.74
CA PHE A 87 -7.51 -0.24 4.35
C PHE A 87 -8.23 0.23 5.63
N ARG A 88 -7.48 0.70 6.63
CA ARG A 88 -8.07 1.16 7.91
C ARG A 88 -8.78 2.51 7.78
N MET A 89 -8.26 3.38 6.93
CA MET A 89 -8.78 4.72 6.76
C MET A 89 -9.52 4.82 5.44
N PRO A 90 -10.63 5.58 5.37
CA PRO A 90 -11.34 5.83 4.13
C PRO A 90 -10.57 6.79 3.21
N SER A 91 -9.60 7.53 3.74
CA SER A 91 -8.77 8.45 2.99
C SER A 91 -7.34 8.57 3.54
N TYR A 92 -6.41 8.94 2.67
CA TYR A 92 -5.01 9.20 2.98
C TYR A 92 -4.54 10.51 2.36
N LEU A 93 -3.63 11.19 3.06
CA LEU A 93 -2.97 12.41 2.58
C LEU A 93 -1.48 12.13 2.35
N VAL A 94 -1.08 12.05 1.09
CA VAL A 94 0.32 11.89 0.68
C VAL A 94 0.93 13.28 0.54
N SER A 95 1.98 13.55 1.31
CA SER A 95 2.66 14.84 1.30
C SER A 95 3.98 14.74 0.54
N LEU A 96 4.13 15.51 -0.53
CA LEU A 96 5.32 15.55 -1.38
C LEU A 96 6.33 16.56 -0.82
N THR A 97 7.58 16.14 -0.63
CA THR A 97 8.65 16.98 -0.06
C THR A 97 9.87 17.04 -0.98
N LEU A 98 10.60 18.16 -0.91
CA LEU A 98 11.89 18.36 -1.58
C LEU A 98 13.06 18.31 -0.61
N CYS A 99 12.84 17.96 0.65
CA CYS A 99 13.90 17.84 1.64
C CYS A 99 14.85 16.66 1.34
N ASN A 100 16.06 16.66 1.93
CA ASN A 100 17.07 15.62 1.76
C ASN A 100 16.93 14.45 2.73
N PHE A 101 15.74 13.86 2.86
CA PHE A 101 15.54 12.61 3.58
C PHE A 101 14.78 11.59 2.71
N PRO A 102 14.95 10.28 2.94
CA PRO A 102 14.20 9.24 2.23
C PRO A 102 12.68 9.39 2.42
N SER A 103 11.89 8.89 1.48
CA SER A 103 10.43 8.75 1.69
C SER A 103 10.15 7.96 2.97
N MET A 104 9.01 8.23 3.60
CA MET A 104 8.58 7.56 4.83
C MET A 104 7.06 7.50 4.91
N SER A 105 6.56 6.53 5.66
CA SER A 105 5.13 6.25 5.79
C SER A 105 4.48 6.90 7.01
N GLN A 106 5.28 7.34 7.99
CA GLN A 106 4.82 7.99 9.23
C GLN A 106 5.71 9.19 9.56
N PRO A 107 5.29 10.43 9.21
CA PRO A 107 4.10 10.77 8.41
C PRO A 107 4.26 10.36 6.94
N LEU A 108 3.16 10.25 6.19
CA LEU A 108 3.17 9.80 4.78
C LEU A 108 3.79 10.87 3.85
N LEU A 109 5.12 10.84 3.76
CA LEU A 109 5.96 11.80 3.04
C LEU A 109 6.73 11.11 1.90
N VAL A 110 6.64 11.69 0.71
CA VAL A 110 7.33 11.17 -0.49
C VAL A 110 8.34 12.19 -0.99
N ASN A 111 9.61 11.79 -1.06
CA ASN A 111 10.68 12.64 -1.61
C ASN A 111 10.57 12.71 -3.14
N MET A 112 10.40 13.93 -3.66
CA MET A 112 10.19 14.16 -5.09
C MET A 112 11.42 14.58 -5.86
N ARG A 113 12.56 14.84 -5.20
CA ARG A 113 13.75 15.42 -5.86
C ARG A 113 14.20 14.61 -7.07
N TYR A 114 14.33 13.30 -6.91
CA TYR A 114 14.77 12.41 -8.00
C TYR A 114 13.76 12.28 -9.13
N SER A 115 12.51 12.71 -8.93
CA SER A 115 11.52 12.81 -9.99
C SER A 115 11.62 14.11 -10.77
N LEU A 116 12.35 15.15 -10.32
CA LEU A 116 12.38 16.47 -10.96
C LEU A 116 13.54 16.65 -11.95
N LYS A 117 13.24 17.21 -13.13
CA LYS A 117 14.24 17.55 -14.16
C LYS A 117 15.18 18.66 -13.70
N SER A 118 14.68 19.60 -12.90
CA SER A 118 15.45 20.70 -12.32
C SER A 118 16.41 20.25 -11.21
N PHE A 119 16.28 19.01 -10.71
CA PHE A 119 17.17 18.43 -9.72
C PHE A 119 18.19 17.47 -10.34
N ILE A 120 17.76 16.58 -11.25
CA ILE A 120 18.62 15.58 -11.88
C ILE A 120 18.37 15.45 -13.38
N LYS A 121 19.44 15.19 -14.15
CA LYS A 121 19.40 15.09 -15.62
C LYS A 121 18.46 13.99 -16.14
N LYS A 122 18.36 12.87 -15.42
CA LYS A 122 17.49 11.73 -15.75
C LYS A 122 16.53 11.49 -14.59
N PRO A 123 15.40 12.21 -14.52
CA PRO A 123 14.44 12.02 -13.45
C PRO A 123 13.79 10.64 -13.51
N LEU A 124 13.28 10.18 -12.36
CA LEU A 124 12.40 9.02 -12.30
C LEU A 124 11.16 9.24 -13.17
N SER A 125 10.76 8.17 -13.86
CA SER A 125 9.51 8.18 -14.64
C SER A 125 8.30 8.37 -13.73
N LEU A 126 7.18 8.83 -14.30
CA LEU A 126 5.93 8.96 -13.55
C LEU A 126 5.47 7.63 -12.94
N PRO A 127 5.46 6.48 -13.65
CA PRO A 127 5.10 5.19 -13.04
C PRO A 127 5.96 4.81 -11.82
N VAL A 128 7.29 5.03 -11.88
CA VAL A 128 8.18 4.78 -10.73
C VAL A 128 7.92 5.78 -9.59
N THR A 129 7.55 7.02 -9.92
CA THR A 129 7.14 7.99 -8.88
C THR A 129 5.86 7.53 -8.17
N LEU A 130 4.86 7.06 -8.92
CA LEU A 130 3.62 6.52 -8.33
C LEU A 130 3.91 5.25 -7.50
N SER A 131 4.86 4.42 -7.91
CA SER A 131 5.22 3.24 -7.13
C SER A 131 5.82 3.58 -5.77
N ILE A 132 6.53 4.70 -5.64
CA ILE A 132 7.04 5.17 -4.33
C ILE A 132 5.88 5.60 -3.43
N ILE A 133 4.89 6.31 -3.98
CA ILE A 133 3.67 6.65 -3.20
C ILE A 133 2.96 5.39 -2.73
N TYR A 134 2.80 4.42 -3.63
CA TYR A 134 2.20 3.13 -3.29
C TYR A 134 3.02 2.34 -2.27
N HIS A 135 4.35 2.35 -2.37
CA HIS A 135 5.25 1.75 -1.38
C HIS A 135 5.01 2.29 0.03
N GLU A 136 4.99 3.62 0.19
CA GLU A 136 4.76 4.22 1.51
C GLU A 136 3.34 3.93 2.04
N LEU A 137 2.33 3.89 1.15
CA LEU A 137 0.98 3.46 1.53
C LEU A 137 0.93 2.00 1.96
N LEU A 138 1.74 1.11 1.39
CA LEU A 138 1.81 -0.29 1.81
C LEU A 138 2.42 -0.43 3.21
N HIS A 139 3.37 0.41 3.59
CA HIS A 139 3.83 0.47 4.98
C HIS A 139 2.67 0.82 5.92
N VAL A 140 1.86 1.84 5.59
CA VAL A 140 0.67 2.20 6.38
C VAL A 140 -0.37 1.07 6.41
N TYR A 141 -0.57 0.39 5.28
CA TYR A 141 -1.49 -0.74 5.16
C TYR A 141 -1.08 -1.94 6.03
N LEU A 142 0.23 -2.18 6.15
CA LEU A 142 0.83 -3.28 6.90
C LEU A 142 1.06 -2.98 8.39
N ASP A 143 0.89 -1.73 8.82
CA ASP A 143 1.18 -1.30 10.19
C ASP A 143 0.39 -2.10 11.24
N GLY A 144 1.11 -2.82 12.12
CA GLY A 144 0.51 -3.72 13.11
C GLY A 144 -0.27 -4.91 12.53
N ARG A 145 -0.10 -5.21 11.23
CA ARG A 145 -0.79 -6.32 10.54
C ARG A 145 0.15 -7.42 10.07
N THR A 146 1.46 -7.17 10.03
CA THR A 146 2.45 -8.20 9.69
C THR A 146 2.54 -9.24 10.81
N PRO A 147 2.29 -10.53 10.54
CA PRO A 147 2.39 -11.56 11.56
C PRO A 147 3.86 -11.76 11.99
N PRO A 148 4.24 -11.40 13.23
CA PRO A 148 5.65 -11.38 13.65
C PRO A 148 6.31 -12.78 13.62
N TYR A 149 5.49 -13.84 13.72
CA TYR A 149 5.93 -15.22 13.76
C TYR A 149 5.48 -16.07 12.56
N ALA A 150 5.03 -15.44 11.46
CA ALA A 150 4.70 -16.21 10.26
C ALA A 150 5.93 -16.89 9.67
N GLY A 151 5.71 -18.04 9.02
CA GLY A 151 6.75 -18.89 8.43
C GLY A 151 7.85 -18.12 7.68
N PRO A 152 7.51 -17.22 6.74
CA PRO A 152 8.52 -16.44 6.02
C PRO A 152 9.38 -15.55 6.93
N LEU A 153 8.80 -14.86 7.92
CA LEU A 153 9.61 -14.04 8.84
C LEU A 153 10.46 -14.86 9.78
N LYS A 154 9.99 -16.05 10.20
CA LYS A 154 10.81 -16.96 11.02
C LYS A 154 12.07 -17.40 10.27
N LYS A 155 11.95 -17.73 8.98
CA LYS A 155 13.10 -18.06 8.10
C LYS A 155 14.12 -16.92 8.03
N TYR A 156 13.64 -15.68 8.04
CA TYR A 156 14.45 -14.47 7.87
C TYR A 156 14.68 -13.66 9.15
N ALA A 157 14.48 -14.27 10.33
CA ALA A 157 14.53 -13.58 11.62
C ALA A 157 15.90 -12.95 11.92
N HIS A 158 16.98 -13.52 11.39
CA HIS A 158 18.36 -13.04 11.54
C HIS A 158 18.69 -11.80 10.69
N LEU A 159 17.82 -11.39 9.77
CA LEU A 159 18.03 -10.23 8.92
C LEU A 159 17.68 -8.92 9.63
N SER A 160 18.23 -7.81 9.14
CA SER A 160 17.96 -6.48 9.68
C SER A 160 16.46 -6.16 9.66
N TRP A 161 16.04 -5.31 10.58
CA TRP A 161 14.65 -4.86 10.67
C TRP A 161 14.14 -4.29 9.34
N VAL A 162 14.96 -3.48 8.65
CA VAL A 162 14.63 -2.91 7.34
C VAL A 162 14.31 -4.01 6.34
N VAL A 163 15.18 -5.02 6.19
CA VAL A 163 14.91 -6.12 5.23
C VAL A 163 13.60 -6.83 5.58
N ARG A 164 13.40 -7.19 6.85
CA ARG A 164 12.21 -7.94 7.29
C ARG A 164 10.91 -7.18 7.03
N GLN A 165 10.87 -5.87 7.30
CA GLN A 165 9.69 -5.05 7.05
C GLN A 165 9.35 -4.90 5.56
N HIS A 166 10.36 -4.98 4.70
CA HIS A 166 10.15 -4.87 3.25
C HIS A 166 9.75 -6.19 2.58
N LEU A 167 9.86 -7.35 3.27
CA LEU A 167 9.51 -8.64 2.66
C LEU A 167 8.02 -8.74 2.30
N PHE A 168 7.13 -8.47 3.26
CA PHE A 168 5.68 -8.47 3.00
C PHE A 168 5.27 -7.37 2.04
N LEU A 169 5.85 -6.18 2.19
CA LEU A 169 5.60 -5.04 1.32
C LEU A 169 5.93 -5.38 -0.14
N PHE A 170 7.15 -5.83 -0.42
CA PHE A 170 7.57 -6.20 -1.78
C PHE A 170 6.82 -7.42 -2.32
N ALA A 171 6.39 -8.35 -1.47
CA ALA A 171 5.53 -9.44 -1.91
C ALA A 171 4.17 -8.94 -2.41
N ILE A 172 3.51 -8.03 -1.69
CA ILE A 172 2.27 -7.39 -2.14
C ILE A 172 2.53 -6.60 -3.42
N GLN A 173 3.53 -5.73 -3.41
CA GLN A 173 3.84 -4.88 -4.55
C GLN A 173 4.11 -5.70 -5.80
N LYS A 174 4.93 -6.77 -5.71
CA LYS A 174 5.16 -7.70 -6.82
C LYS A 174 3.87 -8.33 -7.30
N ALA A 175 3.07 -8.90 -6.40
CA ALA A 175 1.85 -9.61 -6.73
C ALA A 175 0.83 -8.71 -7.44
N VAL A 176 0.67 -7.48 -6.96
CA VAL A 176 -0.24 -6.48 -7.55
C VAL A 176 0.18 -6.11 -8.96
N TYR A 177 1.45 -5.73 -9.18
CA TYR A 177 1.93 -5.38 -10.52
C TYR A 177 1.85 -6.56 -11.50
N LEU A 178 2.12 -7.79 -11.03
CA LEU A 178 1.95 -8.98 -11.86
C LEU A 178 0.48 -9.23 -12.23
N LYS A 179 -0.45 -9.07 -11.27
CA LYS A 179 -1.89 -9.25 -11.48
C LYS A 179 -2.48 -8.21 -12.44
N LEU A 180 -1.92 -7.01 -12.47
CA LEU A 180 -2.28 -5.93 -13.40
C LEU A 180 -1.57 -6.02 -14.77
N GLY A 181 -0.69 -7.00 -14.99
CA GLY A 181 0.08 -7.12 -16.23
C GLY A 181 1.20 -6.08 -16.39
N GLN A 182 1.50 -5.29 -15.35
CA GLN A 182 2.46 -4.17 -15.35
C GLN A 182 3.91 -4.65 -15.11
N LYS A 183 4.35 -5.64 -15.90
CA LYS A 183 5.67 -6.29 -15.73
C LYS A 183 6.84 -5.34 -16.03
N LYS A 184 6.67 -4.42 -16.98
CA LYS A 184 7.71 -3.46 -17.38
C LYS A 184 7.97 -2.46 -16.26
N GLU A 185 6.90 -1.94 -15.67
CA GLU A 185 6.93 -1.02 -14.54
C GLU A 185 7.58 -1.72 -13.34
N LEU A 186 7.15 -2.94 -13.00
CA LEU A 186 7.75 -3.72 -11.93
C LEU A 186 9.28 -3.88 -12.09
N LYS A 187 9.76 -4.18 -13.31
CA LYS A 187 11.19 -4.28 -13.59
C LYS A 187 11.91 -2.95 -13.35
N ALA A 188 11.33 -1.84 -13.77
CA ALA A 188 11.90 -0.50 -13.57
C ALA A 188 11.96 -0.13 -12.08
N ILE A 189 10.95 -0.51 -11.30
CA ILE A 189 10.88 -0.29 -9.86
C ILE A 189 11.98 -1.07 -9.15
N ILE A 190 12.08 -2.38 -9.42
CA ILE A 190 13.12 -3.24 -8.83
C ILE A 190 14.52 -2.70 -9.16
N ALA A 191 14.76 -2.28 -10.40
CA ALA A 191 16.04 -1.71 -10.80
C ALA A 191 16.36 -0.40 -10.06
N MET A 192 15.36 0.47 -9.85
CA MET A 192 15.52 1.71 -9.07
C MET A 192 15.86 1.39 -7.62
N ASP A 193 15.09 0.51 -6.98
CA ASP A 193 15.31 0.08 -5.58
C ASP A 193 16.68 -0.57 -5.37
N GLN A 194 17.15 -1.36 -6.34
CA GLN A 194 18.48 -1.99 -6.31
C GLN A 194 19.64 -1.00 -6.53
N SER A 195 19.36 0.14 -7.15
CA SER A 195 20.35 1.19 -7.37
C SER A 195 20.61 2.05 -6.13
N LEU A 196 19.77 1.92 -5.09
CA LEU A 196 19.93 2.66 -3.84
C LEU A 196 21.24 2.26 -3.11
N PRO A 197 21.86 3.20 -2.35
CA PRO A 197 23.06 2.90 -1.58
C PRO A 197 22.85 1.79 -0.54
N ASP A 198 21.70 1.82 0.15
CA ASP A 198 21.32 0.78 1.12
C ASP A 198 20.97 -0.53 0.40
N LYS A 199 21.68 -1.61 0.76
CA LYS A 199 21.49 -2.95 0.19
C LYS A 199 20.32 -3.71 0.78
N ALA A 200 19.62 -3.18 1.79
CA ALA A 200 18.43 -3.79 2.36
C ALA A 200 17.33 -4.04 1.31
N TYR A 201 17.10 -3.07 0.42
CA TYR A 201 16.10 -3.17 -0.65
C TYR A 201 16.47 -4.27 -1.64
N THR A 202 17.74 -4.30 -2.07
CA THR A 202 18.26 -5.36 -2.93
C THR A 202 18.07 -6.74 -2.31
N LYS A 203 18.41 -6.88 -1.02
CA LYS A 203 18.27 -8.15 -0.29
C LYS A 203 16.81 -8.60 -0.20
N ALA A 204 15.90 -7.69 0.14
CA ALA A 204 14.47 -7.99 0.25
C ALA A 204 13.86 -8.39 -1.11
N TRP A 205 14.17 -7.66 -2.18
CA TRP A 205 13.74 -8.03 -3.54
C TRP A 205 14.26 -9.40 -3.96
N ASN A 206 15.54 -9.70 -3.68
CA ASN A 206 16.12 -11.00 -4.00
C ASN A 206 15.38 -12.13 -3.28
N ILE A 207 15.05 -11.96 -2.00
CA ILE A 207 14.27 -12.95 -1.24
C ILE A 207 12.89 -13.17 -1.87
N VAL A 208 12.12 -12.10 -2.12
CA VAL A 208 10.77 -12.20 -2.71
C VAL A 208 10.82 -12.76 -4.15
N ASN A 209 11.92 -12.55 -4.86
CA ASN A 209 12.13 -13.10 -6.20
C ASN A 209 12.48 -14.59 -6.18
N THR A 210 13.31 -15.02 -5.25
CA THR A 210 13.74 -16.43 -5.14
C THR A 210 12.66 -17.31 -4.48
N ASP A 211 12.11 -16.89 -3.35
CA ASP A 211 11.11 -17.68 -2.61
C ASP A 211 9.69 -17.54 -3.20
N GLY A 212 9.48 -16.54 -4.05
CA GLY A 212 8.17 -16.16 -4.56
C GLY A 212 7.36 -15.32 -3.55
N TYR A 213 6.37 -14.57 -4.07
CA TYR A 213 5.54 -13.70 -3.24
C TYR A 213 4.42 -14.45 -2.50
N LYS A 214 3.97 -15.61 -3.00
CA LYS A 214 2.79 -16.33 -2.50
C LYS A 214 2.87 -16.68 -1.00
N PRO A 215 3.99 -17.20 -0.45
CA PRO A 215 4.06 -17.53 0.98
C PRO A 215 3.82 -16.33 1.90
N PHE A 216 4.22 -15.13 1.47
CA PHE A 216 3.99 -13.90 2.22
C PHE A 216 2.52 -13.46 2.15
N ILE A 217 1.86 -13.59 0.99
CA ILE A 217 0.43 -13.29 0.87
C ILE A 217 -0.41 -14.22 1.74
N LEU A 218 -0.18 -15.53 1.67
CA LEU A 218 -0.89 -16.53 2.48
C LEU A 218 -0.74 -16.27 3.99
N ALA A 219 0.46 -15.86 4.42
CA ALA A 219 0.69 -15.50 5.81
C ALA A 219 -0.12 -14.27 6.26
N LEU A 220 -0.33 -13.28 5.38
CA LEU A 220 -1.17 -12.11 5.68
C LEU A 220 -2.65 -12.48 5.71
N GLU A 221 -3.13 -13.31 4.79
CA GLU A 221 -4.52 -13.81 4.79
C GLU A 221 -4.84 -14.58 6.07
N ALA A 222 -3.94 -15.48 6.49
CA ALA A 222 -4.09 -16.22 7.73
C ALA A 222 -4.11 -15.30 8.96
N GLN A 223 -3.31 -14.23 8.95
CA GLN A 223 -3.33 -13.23 10.02
C GLN A 223 -4.65 -12.44 10.03
N ASN A 224 -5.18 -12.06 8.88
CA ASN A 224 -6.45 -11.36 8.76
C ASN A 224 -7.61 -12.20 9.31
N HIS A 225 -7.66 -13.50 8.98
CA HIS A 225 -8.65 -14.43 9.51
C HIS A 225 -8.59 -14.57 11.04
N LYS A 226 -7.40 -14.56 11.64
CA LYS A 226 -7.25 -14.55 13.11
C LYS A 226 -7.80 -13.25 13.72
N LEU A 227 -7.57 -12.11 13.06
CA LEU A 227 -8.03 -10.81 13.52
C LEU A 227 -9.54 -10.64 13.40
N SER A 228 -10.22 -11.31 12.46
CA SER A 228 -11.69 -11.27 12.35
C SER A 228 -12.36 -12.05 13.48
N ILE A 229 -11.92 -13.28 13.75
CA ILE A 229 -12.47 -14.12 14.84
C ILE A 229 -12.35 -13.42 16.20
N SER A 230 -11.18 -12.83 16.48
CA SER A 230 -10.94 -12.16 17.76
C SER A 230 -11.88 -10.98 18.02
N LYS A 231 -12.44 -10.35 16.99
CA LYS A 231 -13.41 -9.26 17.16
C LYS A 231 -14.78 -9.80 17.54
N ASP A 232 -15.23 -10.86 16.87
CA ASP A 232 -16.53 -11.46 17.13
C ASP A 232 -16.65 -11.99 18.57
N ASP A 233 -15.57 -12.56 19.11
CA ASP A 233 -15.52 -13.03 20.50
C ASP A 233 -15.57 -11.88 21.51
N ALA A 234 -15.00 -10.71 21.18
CA ALA A 234 -15.02 -9.54 22.04
C ALA A 234 -16.42 -8.91 22.15
N TYR A 235 -17.28 -9.07 21.13
CA TYR A 235 -18.66 -8.56 21.13
C TYR A 235 -19.67 -9.52 21.78
N ARG A 236 -19.26 -10.74 22.15
CA ARG A 236 -20.13 -11.73 22.81
C ARG A 236 -20.03 -11.72 24.34
N LYS A 237 -19.19 -10.86 24.92
CA LYS A 237 -19.05 -10.67 26.37
C LYS A 237 -19.65 -9.34 26.78
#